data_AF-A0A2E0S0L4-F1
#
_entry.id   AF-A0A2E0S0L4-F1
#
_cell.length_a   1.000
_cell.length_b   1.000
_cell.length_c   1.000
_cell.angle_alpha   90.00
_cell.angle_beta   90.00
_cell.angle_gamma   90.00
#
_symmetry.space_group_name_H-M   'P 1'
#
loop_
_entity.id
_entity.type
_entity.pdbx_description
1 polymer ?
#
loop_
_entity_poly.entity_id
_entity_poly.type
_entity_poly.pdbx_seq_one_letter_code
_entity_poly.pdbx_strand_id
1 'polypeptide(L)'
;MEHIFHMDELIMMGLVLFSSFWIFLFNYRNDNKDKYAGHTGLIVLDLFINMGMSITGYLLISIVFVDIPQLNEYKDYRYPIGYLFGLTSNVSIPIVLKWFQQQITTKLKLK
;
A
#
# COMPACT_ATOMS: atom_id res chain seq x y z
N MET A 1 9.49 15.95 1.16
CA MET A 1 8.85 16.12 -0.18
C MET A 1 9.86 15.95 -1.31
N GLU A 2 11.06 16.55 -1.26
CA GLU A 2 12.09 16.35 -2.31
C GLU A 2 12.50 14.89 -2.50
N HIS A 3 12.52 14.08 -1.43
CA HIS A 3 12.93 12.68 -1.53
C HIS A 3 11.96 11.75 -2.27
N ILE A 4 10.68 12.13 -2.40
CA ILE A 4 9.63 11.26 -2.97
C ILE A 4 9.63 11.32 -4.52
N PHE A 5 10.29 12.34 -5.08
CA PHE A 5 10.38 12.56 -6.52
C PHE A 5 11.76 12.19 -7.09
N HIS A 6 12.59 11.46 -6.33
CA HIS A 6 13.81 10.89 -6.89
C HIS A 6 13.47 9.76 -7.87
N MET A 7 14.37 9.54 -8.83
CA MET A 7 14.16 8.59 -9.92
C MET A 7 13.95 7.15 -9.42
N ASP A 8 14.65 6.77 -8.35
CA ASP A 8 14.51 5.47 -7.69
C ASP A 8 13.11 5.28 -7.08
N GLU A 9 12.58 6.29 -6.38
CA GLU A 9 11.21 6.28 -5.85
C GLU A 9 10.16 6.21 -6.97
N LEU A 10 10.35 6.95 -8.06
CA LEU A 10 9.46 6.92 -9.23
C LEU A 10 9.46 5.55 -9.92
N ILE A 11 10.63 4.94 -10.07
CA ILE A 11 10.74 3.57 -10.62
C ILE A 11 10.01 2.58 -9.71
N MET A 12 10.20 2.67 -8.40
CA MET A 12 9.55 1.76 -7.45
C MET A 12 8.04 1.96 -7.39
N MET A 13 7.55 3.20 -7.40
CA MET A 13 6.12 3.48 -7.54
C MET A 13 5.56 2.91 -8.84
N GLY A 14 6.29 3.04 -9.95
CA GLY A 14 5.95 2.42 -11.23
C GLY A 14 5.87 0.90 -11.15
N LEU A 15 6.84 0.24 -10.50
CA LEU A 15 6.85 -1.21 -10.28
C LEU A 15 5.68 -1.66 -9.41
N VAL A 16 5.39 -0.95 -8.31
CA VAL A 16 4.24 -1.26 -7.44
C VAL A 16 2.93 -1.12 -8.21
N LEU A 17 2.77 -0.05 -8.98
CA LEU A 17 1.59 0.16 -9.82
C LEU A 17 1.42 -0.94 -10.86
N PHE A 18 2.49 -1.25 -11.60
CA PHE A 18 2.49 -2.28 -12.63
C PHE A 18 2.11 -3.64 -12.07
N SER A 19 2.74 -4.04 -10.97
CA SER A 19 2.45 -5.30 -10.28
C SER A 19 1.04 -5.32 -9.68
N SER A 20 0.59 -4.23 -9.06
CA SER A 20 -0.75 -4.08 -8.48
C SER A 20 -1.85 -4.19 -9.55
N PHE A 21 -1.63 -3.60 -10.72
CA PHE A 21 -2.52 -3.70 -11.88
C PHE A 21 -2.70 -5.15 -12.33
N TRP A 22 -1.60 -5.90 -12.47
CA TRP A 22 -1.66 -7.29 -12.93
C TRP A 22 -2.24 -8.25 -11.88
N ILE A 23 -1.91 -8.04 -10.60
CA ILE A 23 -2.52 -8.79 -9.49
C ILE A 23 -4.03 -8.56 -9.45
N PHE A 24 -4.48 -7.32 -9.63
CA PHE A 24 -5.91 -7.02 -9.66
C PHE A 24 -6.62 -7.76 -10.79
N LEU A 25 -6.06 -7.76 -12.00
CA LEU A 25 -6.66 -8.48 -13.13
C LEU A 25 -6.66 -10.00 -12.95
N PHE A 26 -5.63 -10.55 -12.30
CA PHE A 26 -5.60 -11.97 -11.95
C PHE A 26 -6.68 -12.33 -10.93
N ASN A 27 -6.81 -11.54 -9.87
CA ASN A 27 -7.85 -11.70 -8.84
C ASN A 27 -9.26 -11.46 -9.39
N TYR A 28 -9.40 -10.55 -10.36
CA TYR A 28 -10.64 -10.34 -11.11
C TYR A 28 -11.04 -11.59 -11.88
N ARG A 29 -10.09 -12.17 -12.64
CA ARG A 29 -10.32 -13.35 -13.48
C ARG A 29 -10.72 -14.59 -12.69
N ASN A 30 -10.12 -14.81 -11.53
CA ASN A 30 -10.26 -16.04 -10.77
C ASN A 30 -11.30 -15.96 -9.64
N ASP A 31 -11.29 -14.89 -8.85
CA ASP A 31 -11.99 -14.87 -7.56
C ASP A 31 -13.21 -13.94 -7.52
N ASN A 32 -13.28 -12.96 -8.42
CA ASN A 32 -14.30 -11.90 -8.35
C ASN A 32 -15.21 -11.83 -9.59
N LYS A 33 -15.19 -12.84 -10.47
CA LYS A 33 -16.01 -12.84 -11.69
C LYS A 33 -17.50 -12.62 -11.41
N ASP A 34 -18.00 -13.19 -10.31
CA ASP A 34 -19.39 -13.04 -9.87
C ASP A 34 -19.68 -11.67 -9.22
N LYS A 35 -18.67 -11.07 -8.55
CA LYS A 35 -18.77 -9.72 -7.96
C LYS A 35 -19.07 -8.65 -9.01
N TYR A 36 -18.56 -8.82 -10.22
CA TYR A 36 -18.66 -7.83 -11.29
C TYR A 36 -19.66 -8.21 -12.39
N ALA A 37 -20.56 -9.18 -12.16
CA ALA A 37 -21.50 -9.73 -13.13
C ALA A 37 -22.23 -8.64 -13.95
N GLY A 38 -21.72 -8.34 -15.15
CA GLY A 38 -22.26 -7.34 -16.08
C GLY A 38 -21.90 -5.87 -15.81
N HIS A 39 -21.16 -5.56 -14.74
CA HIS A 39 -20.89 -4.19 -14.32
C HIS A 39 -19.42 -3.81 -14.57
N THR A 40 -19.08 -3.60 -15.85
CA THR A 40 -17.71 -3.27 -16.28
C THR A 40 -17.16 -1.97 -15.68
N GLY A 41 -18.03 -0.99 -15.40
CA GLY A 41 -17.62 0.26 -14.74
C GLY A 41 -17.09 0.07 -13.31
N LEU A 42 -17.63 -0.90 -12.56
CA LEU A 42 -17.15 -1.21 -11.20
C LEU A 42 -15.74 -1.80 -11.21
N ILE A 43 -15.37 -2.53 -12.27
CA ILE A 43 -14.01 -3.08 -12.44
C ILE A 43 -12.99 -1.96 -12.57
N VAL A 44 -13.28 -0.96 -13.40
CA VAL A 44 -12.38 0.17 -13.63
C VAL A 44 -12.25 1.02 -12.38
N LEU A 45 -13.35 1.26 -11.66
CA LEU A 45 -13.34 2.00 -10.41
C LEU A 45 -12.54 1.28 -9.32
N ASP A 46 -12.79 -0.02 -9.11
CA ASP A 46 -12.05 -0.83 -8.13
C ASP A 46 -10.57 -0.92 -8.50
N LEU A 47 -10.24 -1.03 -9.79
CA LEU A 47 -8.86 -1.02 -10.26
C LEU A 47 -8.15 0.29 -9.91
N PHE A 48 -8.79 1.43 -10.18
CA PHE A 48 -8.21 2.74 -9.87
C PHE A 48 -7.99 2.91 -8.37
N ILE A 49 -8.95 2.49 -7.54
CA ILE A 49 -8.82 2.52 -6.08
C ILE A 49 -7.69 1.58 -5.62
N ASN A 50 -7.59 0.37 -6.18
CA ASN A 50 -6.55 -0.59 -5.83
C ASN A 50 -5.14 -0.05 -6.14
N MET A 51 -4.97 0.56 -7.32
CA MET A 51 -3.73 1.22 -7.70
C MET A 51 -3.40 2.42 -6.79
N GLY A 52 -4.39 3.25 -6.45
CA GLY A 52 -4.19 4.38 -5.53
C GLY A 52 -3.77 3.92 -4.12
N MET A 53 -4.42 2.87 -3.60
CA MET A 53 -4.06 2.27 -2.32
C MET A 53 -2.66 1.65 -2.34
N SER A 54 -2.23 1.03 -3.45
CA SER A 54 -0.90 0.41 -3.53
C SER A 54 0.23 1.43 -3.54
N ILE A 55 0.10 2.53 -4.27
CA ILE A 55 1.01 3.68 -4.16
C ILE A 55 1.02 4.21 -2.73
N THR A 56 -0.16 4.44 -2.15
CA THR A 56 -0.26 5.02 -0.80
C THR A 56 0.41 4.14 0.24
N GLY A 57 0.25 2.81 0.14
CA GLY A 57 0.93 1.86 1.00
C GLY A 57 2.45 1.92 0.86
N TYR A 58 2.95 1.95 -0.37
CA TYR A 58 4.39 2.10 -0.64
C TYR A 58 4.95 3.41 -0.06
N LEU A 59 4.25 4.53 -0.26
CA LEU A 59 4.67 5.84 0.25
C LEU A 59 4.69 5.88 1.77
N LEU A 60 3.71 5.27 2.44
CA LEU A 60 3.66 5.22 3.89
C LEU A 60 4.91 4.56 4.47
N ILE A 61 5.33 3.43 3.91
CA ILE A 61 6.58 2.76 4.32
C ILE A 61 7.78 3.64 4.01
N SER A 62 7.83 4.22 2.81
CA SER A 62 8.95 5.05 2.39
C SER A 62 9.17 6.25 3.32
N ILE A 63 8.08 6.90 3.74
CA ILE A 63 8.10 8.00 4.71
C ILE A 63 8.58 7.51 6.08
N VAL A 64 8.05 6.38 6.57
CA VAL A 64 8.45 5.80 7.86
C VAL A 64 9.95 5.49 7.90
N PHE A 65 10.52 4.95 6.82
CA PHE A 65 11.95 4.66 6.75
C PHE A 65 12.83 5.91 6.70
N VAL A 66 12.30 7.03 6.21
CA VAL A 66 13.02 8.31 6.14
C VAL A 66 12.95 9.06 7.48
N ASP A 67 11.79 9.03 8.14
CA ASP A 67 11.53 9.87 9.31
C ASP A 67 11.85 9.19 10.66
N ILE A 68 12.03 7.87 10.69
CA ILE A 68 12.30 7.11 11.92
C ILE A 68 13.80 6.78 12.04
N PRO A 69 14.55 7.44 12.96
CA PRO A 69 16.00 7.27 13.08
C PRO A 69 16.44 5.82 13.37
N GLN A 70 15.60 5.05 14.05
CA GLN A 70 15.86 3.65 14.39
C GLN A 70 15.91 2.74 13.16
N LEU A 71 15.35 3.17 12.03
CA LEU A 71 15.34 2.41 10.78
C LEU A 71 16.52 2.74 9.87
N ASN A 72 17.39 3.68 10.25
CA ASN A 72 18.55 4.08 9.44
C ASN A 72 19.49 2.92 9.10
N GLU A 73 19.69 1.99 10.05
CA GLU A 73 20.50 0.78 9.84
C GLU A 73 19.87 -0.19 8.81
N TYR A 74 18.57 -0.04 8.56
CA TYR A 74 17.77 -0.90 7.69
C TYR A 74 17.29 -0.16 6.42
N LYS A 75 17.86 1.00 6.09
CA LYS A 75 17.43 1.84 4.95
C LYS A 75 17.25 1.07 3.64
N ASP A 76 18.07 0.06 3.38
CA ASP A 76 18.05 -0.71 2.13
C ASP A 76 16.81 -1.62 2.04
N TYR A 77 16.19 -1.94 3.19
CA TYR A 77 14.93 -2.70 3.25
C TYR A 77 13.70 -1.86 2.92
N ARG A 78 13.84 -0.52 2.81
CA ARG A 78 12.74 0.39 2.45
C ARG A 78 12.02 -0.08 1.19
N TYR A 79 12.77 -0.40 0.14
CA TYR A 79 12.22 -0.79 -1.16
C TYR A 79 11.52 -2.15 -1.16
N PRO A 80 12.14 -3.25 -0.70
CA PRO A 80 11.45 -4.54 -0.69
C PRO A 80 10.24 -4.55 0.26
N ILE A 81 10.34 -3.91 1.43
CA ILE A 81 9.22 -3.83 2.38
C ILE A 81 8.11 -2.94 1.82
N GLY A 82 8.47 -1.76 1.29
CA GLY A 82 7.51 -0.85 0.67
C GLY A 82 6.79 -1.49 -0.51
N TYR A 83 7.51 -2.25 -1.34
CA TYR A 83 6.92 -2.98 -2.45
C TYR A 83 5.89 -4.01 -1.97
N LEU A 84 6.24 -4.87 -1.01
CA LEU A 84 5.33 -5.87 -0.46
C LEU A 84 4.11 -5.24 0.23
N PHE A 85 4.34 -4.18 0.99
CA PHE A 85 3.26 -3.46 1.67
C PHE A 85 2.34 -2.74 0.68
N GLY A 86 2.89 -2.17 -0.39
CA GLY A 86 2.13 -1.58 -1.49
C GLY A 86 1.24 -2.61 -2.18
N LEU A 87 1.75 -3.80 -2.50
CA LEU A 87 0.96 -4.86 -3.14
C LEU A 87 -0.14 -5.45 -2.26
N THR A 88 0.04 -5.38 -0.95
CA THR A 88 -0.92 -5.91 0.04
C THR A 88 -1.71 -4.80 0.74
N SER A 89 -1.64 -3.56 0.25
CA SER A 89 -2.15 -2.38 0.95
C SER A 89 -3.66 -2.43 1.23
N ASN A 90 -4.41 -3.10 0.37
CA ASN A 90 -5.84 -3.37 0.53
C ASN A 90 -6.18 -4.16 1.80
N VAL A 91 -5.26 -4.98 2.31
CA VAL A 91 -5.38 -5.73 3.56
C VAL A 91 -4.57 -5.06 4.67
N SER A 92 -3.36 -4.59 4.35
CA SER A 92 -2.38 -4.08 5.30
C SER A 92 -2.76 -2.73 5.91
N ILE A 93 -3.34 -1.80 5.15
CA ILE A 93 -3.75 -0.47 5.66
C ILE A 93 -4.83 -0.61 6.76
N PRO A 94 -5.94 -1.35 6.56
CA PRO A 94 -6.93 -1.57 7.61
C PRO A 94 -6.35 -2.19 8.89
N ILE A 95 -5.41 -3.14 8.74
CA ILE A 95 -4.74 -3.80 9.87
C ILE A 95 -3.94 -2.77 10.68
N VAL A 96 -3.12 -1.94 10.02
CA VAL A 96 -2.33 -0.90 10.67
C VAL A 96 -3.22 0.11 11.38
N LEU A 97 -4.31 0.55 10.76
CA LEU A 97 -5.27 1.46 11.39
C LEU A 97 -5.92 0.85 12.63
N LYS A 98 -6.30 -0.43 12.58
CA LYS A 98 -6.86 -1.16 13.73
C LYS A 98 -5.85 -1.25 14.88
N TRP A 99 -4.58 -1.54 14.59
CA TRP A 99 -3.53 -1.55 15.61
C TRP A 99 -3.28 -0.17 16.21
N PHE A 100 -3.27 0.86 15.37
CA PHE A 100 -3.11 2.23 15.83
C PHE A 100 -4.25 2.66 16.76
N GLN A 101 -5.49 2.33 16.41
CA GLN A 101 -6.66 2.55 17.25
C GLN A 101 -6.54 1.85 18.61
N GLN A 102 -6.06 0.60 18.64
CA GLN A 102 -5.83 -0.14 19.89
C GLN A 102 -4.78 0.54 20.76
N GLN A 103 -3.66 0.98 20.19
CA GLN A 103 -2.59 1.67 20.91
C GLN A 103 -3.08 3.01 21.50
N ILE A 104 -3.84 3.79 20.73
CA ILE A 104 -4.46 5.03 21.22
C ILE A 104 -5.42 4.76 22.37
N THR A 105 -6.30 3.77 22.22
CA THR A 105 -7.29 3.42 23.24
C THR A 105 -6.63 3.00 24.54
N THR A 106 -5.56 2.20 24.47
CA THR A 106 -4.77 1.82 25.65
C THR A 106 -4.13 3.03 26.33
N LYS A 107 -3.52 3.94 25.56
CA LYS A 107 -2.92 5.17 26.11
C LYS A 107 -3.94 6.12 26.73
N LEU A 108 -5.16 6.20 26.16
CA LEU A 108 -6.24 7.02 26.69
C LEU A 108 -6.87 6.45 27.97
N LYS A 109 -6.95 5.11 28.10
CA LYS A 109 -7.45 4.45 29.32
C LYS A 109 -6.46 4.47 30.49
N LEU A 110 -5.18 4.68 30.21
CA LEU A 110 -4.12 4.81 31.21
C LEU A 110 -3.97 6.25 31.73
N LYS A 111 -4.83 7.18 31.28
CA LYS A 111 -4.90 8.57 31.74
C LYS A 111 -6.20 8.79 32.51
#